data_AF-A0A7J3VS75-F1
#
_entry.id   AF-A0A7J3VS75-F1
#
_cell.length_a   1.000
_cell.length_b   1.000
_cell.length_c   1.000
_cell.angle_alpha   90.00
_cell.angle_beta   90.00
_cell.angle_gamma   90.00
#
_symmetry.space_group_name_H-M   'P 1'
#
loop_
_entity.id
_entity.type
_entity.pdbx_description
1 polymer ?
#
loop_
_entity_poly.entity_id
_entity_poly.type
_entity_poly.pdbx_seq_one_letter_code
_entity_poly.pdbx_strand_id
1 'polypeptide(L)'
;MAEPSPKTGAAVLLAGAFLSSAGFLMEYGALSGWFTFLSGWFAKLANILQFDAGPAAMGFGLGWLVSGMYPMRKWYLYAVAAGLLVSTTSFTATVFLPLDVYIVSALLLSLTWAVGPALLTSGVLAAIVVNRRASKHGVKPLPNPHEDRLDIVVLLGLYIPLLPIMTSQAFYLRYLLPAVVAWVFWHFFADRLTVYLLARRARGSIQLVAVEPPSPEETTLMNVVSRSYYPMAFGIGVTTTVSSILDLLNIQLFGGDPFAATAGAALASIVAIAAGALYVGPVLWLFEDLGIREFDRTKRVMKPPGIHSLADEMVEIYTFIFSPIGFTFAVADGDLLLAFVLLGLVFHLLLTISMTATYLYLRFSAKSHLHGVLTRLAGKGLINTRPPEWMGA
;
A
#
# COMPACT_ATOMS: atom_id res chain seq x y z
N MET A 1 -6.14 -15.98 17.41
CA MET A 1 -6.92 -14.75 17.15
C MET A 1 -8.38 -15.15 17.06
N ALA A 2 -9.27 -14.40 17.70
CA ALA A 2 -10.71 -14.61 17.59
C ALA A 2 -11.17 -14.40 16.14
N GLU A 3 -12.27 -15.04 15.74
CA GLU A 3 -12.83 -14.87 14.39
C GLU A 3 -13.61 -13.54 14.30
N PRO A 4 -13.63 -12.88 13.12
CA PRO A 4 -14.58 -11.82 12.83
C PRO A 4 -15.99 -12.32 13.10
N SER A 5 -16.68 -11.71 14.06
CA SER A 5 -18.03 -12.11 14.43
C SER A 5 -18.87 -10.87 14.77
N PRO A 6 -20.16 -10.83 14.36
CA PRO A 6 -21.03 -9.70 14.71
C PRO A 6 -21.18 -9.53 16.22
N LYS A 7 -21.19 -10.64 16.98
CA LYS A 7 -21.31 -10.62 18.44
C LYS A 7 -20.09 -9.97 19.10
N THR A 8 -18.88 -10.38 18.69
CA THR A 8 -17.64 -9.80 19.21
C THR A 8 -17.50 -8.34 18.79
N GLY A 9 -17.81 -8.01 17.54
CA GLY A 9 -17.78 -6.63 17.05
C GLY A 9 -18.75 -5.72 17.81
N ALA A 10 -20.00 -6.17 18.03
CA ALA A 10 -20.99 -5.43 18.81
C ALA A 10 -20.54 -5.25 20.28
N ALA A 11 -19.98 -6.27 20.91
CA ALA A 11 -19.49 -6.17 22.28
C ALA A 11 -18.34 -5.14 22.41
N VAL A 12 -17.38 -5.15 21.48
CA VAL A 12 -16.27 -4.19 21.46
C VAL A 12 -16.78 -2.76 21.18
N LEU A 13 -17.75 -2.61 20.27
CA LEU A 13 -18.37 -1.33 19.97
C LEU A 13 -19.09 -0.75 21.20
N LEU A 14 -19.88 -1.58 21.91
CA LEU A 14 -20.56 -1.17 23.13
C LEU A 14 -19.58 -0.83 24.26
N ALA A 15 -18.48 -1.59 24.39
CA ALA A 15 -17.41 -1.26 25.32
C ALA A 15 -16.78 0.10 25.01
N GLY A 16 -16.51 0.40 23.73
CA GLY A 16 -16.00 1.71 23.31
C GLY A 16 -16.99 2.86 23.58
N ALA A 17 -18.29 2.63 23.36
CA ALA A 17 -19.34 3.60 23.69
C ALA A 17 -19.44 3.85 25.20
N PHE A 18 -19.30 2.80 26.01
CA PHE A 18 -19.23 2.90 27.46
C PHE A 18 -18.00 3.69 27.92
N LEU A 19 -16.81 3.40 27.38
CA LEU A 19 -15.58 4.14 27.70
C LEU A 19 -15.72 5.63 27.35
N SER A 20 -16.25 5.94 26.17
CA SER A 20 -16.46 7.34 25.74
C SER A 20 -17.44 8.05 26.67
N SER A 21 -18.56 7.40 27.00
CA SER A 21 -19.59 7.95 27.91
C SER A 21 -19.04 8.15 29.32
N ALA A 22 -18.26 7.20 29.84
CA ALA A 22 -17.59 7.31 31.12
C ALA A 22 -16.62 8.50 31.13
N GLY A 23 -15.86 8.70 30.05
CA GLY A 23 -15.01 9.87 29.88
C GLY A 23 -15.80 11.18 29.96
N PHE A 24 -16.92 11.31 29.25
CA PHE A 24 -17.78 12.51 29.30
C PHE A 24 -18.37 12.75 30.70
N LEU A 25 -18.81 11.68 31.38
CA LEU A 25 -19.30 11.76 32.75
C LEU A 25 -18.20 12.18 33.74
N MET A 26 -16.96 11.73 33.53
CA MET A 26 -15.81 12.12 34.35
C MET A 26 -15.46 13.60 34.19
N GLU A 27 -15.50 14.15 32.97
CA GLU A 27 -15.29 15.57 32.73
C GLU A 27 -16.41 16.41 33.35
N TYR A 28 -17.66 16.00 33.19
CA TYR A 28 -18.80 16.67 33.83
C TYR A 28 -18.69 16.66 35.36
N GLY A 29 -18.30 15.54 35.95
CA GLY A 29 -18.05 15.41 37.40
C GLY A 29 -16.86 16.25 37.89
N ALA A 30 -15.84 16.46 37.05
CA ALA A 30 -14.72 17.34 37.38
C ALA A 30 -15.14 18.81 37.38
N LEU A 31 -15.93 19.24 36.38
CA LEU A 31 -16.45 20.60 36.27
C LEU A 31 -17.48 20.95 37.35
N SER A 32 -18.26 19.97 37.82
CA SER A 32 -19.25 20.15 38.90
C SER A 32 -18.66 20.15 40.32
N GLY A 33 -17.33 20.03 40.44
CA GLY A 33 -16.63 20.07 41.71
C GLY A 33 -16.55 18.73 42.46
N TRP A 34 -17.23 17.68 41.99
CA TRP A 34 -17.29 16.37 42.65
C TRP A 34 -15.94 15.64 42.73
N PHE A 35 -15.02 15.93 41.80
CA PHE A 35 -13.69 15.31 41.73
C PHE A 35 -12.54 16.30 41.91
N THR A 36 -12.77 17.48 42.50
CA THR A 36 -11.75 18.54 42.70
C THR A 36 -10.50 18.10 43.46
N PHE A 37 -10.54 16.96 44.17
CA PHE A 37 -9.40 16.39 44.90
C PHE A 37 -8.51 15.44 44.07
N LEU A 38 -8.94 15.04 42.86
CA LEU A 38 -8.20 14.12 42.01
C LEU A 38 -7.36 14.89 40.99
N SER A 39 -6.03 14.77 41.15
CA SER A 39 -4.98 15.44 40.37
C SER A 39 -5.19 15.48 38.84
N GLY A 40 -4.42 16.32 38.13
CA GLY A 40 -4.46 16.49 36.66
C GLY A 40 -4.32 15.22 35.79
N TRP A 41 -4.04 14.05 36.38
CA TRP A 41 -4.14 12.74 35.73
C TRP A 41 -5.58 12.38 35.35
N PHE A 42 -6.58 12.85 36.09
CA PHE A 42 -8.00 12.55 35.84
C PHE A 42 -8.51 13.22 34.55
N ALA A 43 -8.08 14.47 34.29
CA ALA A 43 -8.40 15.18 33.05
C ALA A 43 -7.75 14.52 31.82
N LYS A 44 -6.50 14.03 31.95
CA LYS A 44 -5.84 13.26 30.89
C LYS A 44 -6.56 11.94 30.62
N LEU A 45 -6.96 11.22 31.66
CA LEU A 45 -7.71 9.96 31.53
C LEU A 45 -9.08 10.19 30.88
N ALA A 46 -9.81 11.24 31.27
CA ALA A 46 -11.08 11.61 30.64
C ALA A 46 -10.90 11.86 29.13
N ASN A 47 -9.89 12.66 28.74
CA ASN A 47 -9.59 12.91 27.33
C ASN A 47 -9.22 11.64 26.54
N ILE A 48 -8.41 10.75 27.12
CA ILE A 48 -8.08 9.46 26.49
C ILE A 48 -9.35 8.62 26.28
N LEU A 49 -10.22 8.54 27.29
CA LEU A 49 -11.46 7.76 27.20
C LEU A 49 -12.44 8.35 26.16
N GLN A 50 -12.60 9.67 26.12
CA GLN A 50 -13.54 10.37 25.25
C GLN A 50 -13.08 10.44 23.78
N PHE A 51 -11.80 10.73 23.55
CA PHE A 51 -11.30 11.11 22.22
C PHE A 51 -10.27 10.14 21.64
N ASP A 52 -9.83 9.12 22.39
CA ASP A 52 -8.86 8.15 21.90
C ASP A 52 -9.34 6.70 22.06
N ALA A 53 -9.19 6.12 23.26
CA ALA A 53 -9.47 4.71 23.52
C ALA A 53 -10.92 4.30 23.27
N GLY A 54 -11.89 5.13 23.68
CA GLY A 54 -13.32 4.88 23.43
C GLY A 54 -13.65 4.87 21.93
N PRO A 55 -13.36 5.96 21.19
CA PRO A 55 -13.55 6.02 19.75
C PRO A 55 -12.76 4.95 18.97
N ALA A 56 -11.51 4.65 19.37
CA ALA A 56 -10.72 3.57 18.77
C ALA A 56 -11.41 2.21 18.96
N ALA A 57 -11.90 1.90 20.16
CA ALA A 57 -12.65 0.68 20.42
C ALA A 57 -13.95 0.62 19.60
N MET A 58 -14.68 1.74 19.46
CA MET A 58 -15.86 1.82 18.61
C MET A 58 -15.53 1.55 17.13
N GLY A 59 -14.48 2.19 16.60
CA GLY A 59 -14.00 2.00 15.24
C GLY A 59 -13.58 0.56 14.97
N PHE A 60 -12.79 -0.04 15.88
CA PHE A 60 -12.40 -1.43 15.78
C PHE A 60 -13.62 -2.37 15.81
N GLY A 61 -14.53 -2.18 16.77
CA GLY A 61 -15.74 -2.98 16.93
C GLY A 61 -16.64 -2.94 15.69
N LEU A 62 -16.81 -1.75 15.10
CA LEU A 62 -17.56 -1.57 13.85
C LEU A 62 -16.91 -2.32 12.68
N GLY A 63 -15.59 -2.18 12.51
CA GLY A 63 -14.84 -2.90 11.48
C GLY A 63 -14.95 -4.43 11.63
N TRP A 64 -14.90 -4.91 12.88
CA TRP A 64 -14.99 -6.34 13.20
C TRP A 64 -16.38 -6.90 12.95
N LEU A 65 -17.41 -6.10 13.27
CA LEU A 65 -18.81 -6.42 13.01
C LEU A 65 -19.08 -6.56 11.51
N VAL A 66 -18.69 -5.56 10.71
CA VAL A 66 -18.90 -5.56 9.25
C VAL A 66 -18.16 -6.72 8.60
N SER A 67 -16.93 -6.99 9.03
CA SER A 67 -16.14 -8.13 8.55
C SER A 67 -16.76 -9.48 8.92
N GLY A 68 -17.44 -9.56 10.06
CA GLY A 68 -18.09 -10.77 10.56
C GLY A 68 -19.47 -11.06 9.96
N MET A 69 -20.08 -10.12 9.23
CA MET A 69 -21.39 -10.34 8.59
C MET A 69 -21.35 -11.43 7.52
N TYR A 70 -20.25 -11.50 6.76
CA TYR A 70 -20.04 -12.50 5.71
C TYR A 70 -18.63 -13.08 5.79
N PRO A 71 -18.38 -14.05 6.70
CA PRO A 71 -17.04 -14.47 7.14
C PRO A 71 -16.19 -15.20 6.09
N MET A 72 -16.76 -15.54 4.93
CA MET A 72 -16.07 -16.17 3.79
C MET A 72 -15.97 -15.25 2.57
N ARG A 73 -16.35 -13.97 2.71
CA ARG A 73 -16.24 -12.95 1.66
C ARG A 73 -15.28 -11.85 2.10
N LYS A 74 -14.76 -11.09 1.14
CA LYS A 74 -13.86 -9.94 1.36
C LYS A 74 -14.58 -8.69 1.92
N TRP A 75 -15.42 -8.84 2.95
CA TRP A 75 -16.16 -7.72 3.57
C TRP A 75 -15.29 -6.82 4.45
N TYR A 76 -14.14 -7.33 4.89
CA TYR A 76 -13.11 -6.55 5.58
C TYR A 76 -12.63 -5.33 4.79
N LEU A 77 -12.78 -5.34 3.45
CA LEU A 77 -12.43 -4.20 2.59
C LEU A 77 -13.25 -2.95 2.92
N TYR A 78 -14.49 -3.09 3.42
CA TYR A 78 -15.28 -1.95 3.87
C TYR A 78 -14.66 -1.25 5.07
N ALA A 79 -14.17 -2.02 6.05
CA ALA A 79 -13.51 -1.46 7.22
C ALA A 79 -12.21 -0.75 6.82
N VAL A 80 -11.44 -1.33 5.88
CA VAL A 80 -10.22 -0.70 5.36
C VAL A 80 -10.54 0.61 4.63
N ALA A 81 -11.47 0.60 3.68
CA ALA A 81 -11.85 1.78 2.92
C ALA A 81 -12.44 2.88 3.82
N ALA A 82 -13.34 2.51 4.76
CA ALA A 82 -13.91 3.45 5.71
C ALA A 82 -12.86 4.05 6.63
N GLY A 83 -11.93 3.24 7.16
CA GLY A 83 -10.87 3.73 8.02
C GLY A 83 -9.95 4.71 7.32
N LEU A 84 -9.57 4.45 6.06
CA LEU A 84 -8.81 5.41 5.25
C LEU A 84 -9.61 6.70 5.03
N LEU A 85 -10.85 6.61 4.55
CA LEU A 85 -11.67 7.79 4.27
C LEU A 85 -11.90 8.63 5.52
N VAL A 86 -12.26 8.02 6.65
CA VAL A 86 -12.48 8.74 7.91
C VAL A 86 -11.22 9.46 8.34
N SER A 87 -10.06 8.78 8.28
CA SER A 87 -8.79 9.41 8.65
C SER A 87 -8.43 10.58 7.72
N THR A 88 -8.49 10.37 6.41
CA THR A 88 -8.05 11.37 5.44
C THR A 88 -9.01 12.54 5.30
N THR A 89 -10.33 12.31 5.32
CA THR A 89 -11.33 13.39 5.31
C THR A 89 -11.29 14.21 6.58
N SER A 90 -11.15 13.58 7.74
CA SER A 90 -11.09 14.31 9.02
C SER A 90 -9.81 15.13 9.13
N PHE A 91 -8.67 14.57 8.71
CA PHE A 91 -7.40 15.32 8.60
C PHE A 91 -7.53 16.50 7.64
N THR A 92 -8.19 16.31 6.51
CA THR A 92 -8.38 17.40 5.54
C THR A 92 -9.29 18.49 6.09
N ALA A 93 -10.34 18.08 6.81
CA ALA A 93 -11.27 19.00 7.44
C ALA A 93 -10.60 19.87 8.51
N THR A 94 -9.57 19.38 9.21
CA THR A 94 -8.80 20.22 10.18
C THR A 94 -8.09 21.38 9.52
N VAL A 95 -7.77 21.28 8.23
CA VAL A 95 -7.12 22.36 7.46
C VAL A 95 -8.13 23.39 6.95
N PHE A 96 -9.35 22.96 6.63
CA PHE A 96 -10.38 23.83 6.06
C PHE A 96 -11.28 24.50 7.11
N LEU A 97 -11.43 23.92 8.29
CA LEU A 97 -12.31 24.43 9.33
C LEU A 97 -11.54 25.26 10.35
N PRO A 98 -12.03 26.46 10.72
CA PRO A 98 -11.47 27.20 11.86
C PRO A 98 -11.72 26.39 13.14
N LEU A 99 -10.64 25.90 13.74
CA LEU A 99 -10.63 24.99 14.88
C LEU A 99 -10.72 25.74 16.23
N ASP A 100 -11.55 26.77 16.29
CA ASP A 100 -11.64 27.66 17.46
C ASP A 100 -12.43 27.02 18.62
N VAL A 101 -13.19 25.96 18.33
CA VAL A 101 -13.98 25.20 19.30
C VAL A 101 -13.26 23.90 19.65
N TYR A 102 -12.77 23.80 20.90
CA TYR A 102 -12.04 22.63 21.41
C TYR A 102 -12.68 21.29 21.05
N ILE A 103 -13.99 21.17 21.21
CA ILE A 103 -14.73 19.93 20.95
C ILE A 103 -14.67 19.50 19.48
N VAL A 104 -14.69 20.46 18.55
CA VAL A 104 -14.63 20.18 17.10
C VAL A 104 -13.24 19.69 16.74
N SER A 105 -12.20 20.35 17.26
CA SER A 105 -10.80 19.97 17.07
C SER A 105 -10.51 18.58 17.64
N ALA A 106 -10.99 18.31 18.86
CA ALA A 106 -10.84 17.01 19.53
C ALA A 106 -11.54 15.88 18.76
N LEU A 107 -12.75 16.12 18.25
CA LEU A 107 -13.48 15.15 17.43
C LEU A 107 -12.77 14.86 16.10
N LEU A 108 -12.31 15.88 15.38
CA LEU A 108 -11.62 15.67 14.10
C LEU A 108 -10.28 14.96 14.29
N LEU A 109 -9.53 15.28 15.36
CA LEU A 109 -8.31 14.56 15.71
C LEU A 109 -8.61 13.11 16.14
N SER A 110 -9.69 12.88 16.89
CA SER A 110 -10.15 11.54 17.26
C SER A 110 -10.49 10.70 16.04
N LEU A 111 -11.23 11.26 15.08
CA LEU A 111 -11.55 10.57 13.82
C LEU A 111 -10.28 10.27 13.01
N THR A 112 -9.35 11.23 12.96
CA THR A 112 -8.09 11.11 12.21
C THR A 112 -7.16 10.05 12.79
N TRP A 113 -6.96 10.06 14.11
CA TRP A 113 -5.87 9.35 14.79
C TRP A 113 -6.34 8.13 15.61
N ALA A 114 -7.61 8.05 15.98
CA ALA A 114 -8.16 6.93 16.74
C ALA A 114 -9.11 6.06 15.89
N VAL A 115 -10.20 6.63 15.38
CA VAL A 115 -11.26 5.86 14.69
C VAL A 115 -10.78 5.30 13.36
N GLY A 116 -10.18 6.14 12.50
CA GLY A 116 -9.68 5.72 11.19
C GLY A 116 -8.64 4.60 11.27
N PRO A 117 -7.56 4.76 12.05
CA PRO A 117 -6.56 3.71 12.27
C PRO A 117 -7.13 2.43 12.90
N ALA A 118 -8.09 2.54 13.82
CA ALA A 118 -8.72 1.37 14.43
C ALA A 118 -9.58 0.57 13.42
N LEU A 119 -10.33 1.26 12.55
CA LEU A 119 -11.07 0.64 11.45
C LEU A 119 -10.14 -0.06 10.46
N LEU A 120 -9.06 0.62 10.05
CA LEU A 120 -8.01 0.04 9.19
C LEU A 120 -7.43 -1.23 9.81
N THR A 121 -7.02 -1.14 11.08
CA THR A 121 -6.43 -2.26 11.81
C THR A 121 -7.40 -3.43 11.93
N SER A 122 -8.67 -3.15 12.25
CA SER A 122 -9.70 -4.17 12.29
C SER A 122 -9.89 -4.85 10.93
N GLY A 123 -9.89 -4.09 9.84
CA GLY A 123 -10.02 -4.63 8.48
C GLY A 123 -8.84 -5.52 8.11
N VAL A 124 -7.62 -5.09 8.38
CA VAL A 124 -6.39 -5.87 8.10
C VAL A 124 -6.36 -7.16 8.92
N LEU A 125 -6.66 -7.10 10.22
CA LEU A 125 -6.70 -8.29 11.08
C LEU A 125 -7.81 -9.26 10.64
N ALA A 126 -8.97 -8.74 10.25
CA ALA A 126 -10.02 -9.57 9.70
C ALA A 126 -9.60 -10.22 8.37
N ALA A 127 -8.90 -9.50 7.49
CA ALA A 127 -8.36 -10.06 6.25
C ALA A 127 -7.42 -11.23 6.50
N ILE A 128 -6.50 -11.10 7.47
CA ILE A 128 -5.57 -12.16 7.88
C ILE A 128 -6.34 -13.40 8.35
N VAL A 129 -7.35 -13.21 9.21
CA VAL A 129 -8.15 -14.34 9.74
C VAL A 129 -8.98 -15.01 8.65
N VAL A 130 -9.65 -14.23 7.79
CA VAL A 130 -10.46 -14.74 6.67
C VAL A 130 -9.60 -15.51 5.68
N ASN A 131 -8.45 -14.97 5.27
CA ASN A 131 -7.53 -15.64 4.34
C ASN A 131 -6.95 -16.92 4.94
N ARG A 132 -6.57 -16.90 6.21
CA ARG A 132 -6.08 -18.10 6.91
C ARG A 132 -7.15 -19.19 6.96
N ARG A 133 -8.41 -18.83 7.21
CA ARG A 133 -9.54 -19.76 7.21
C ARG A 133 -9.79 -20.35 5.83
N ALA A 134 -9.81 -19.50 4.80
CA ALA A 134 -10.03 -19.90 3.43
C ALA A 134 -8.93 -20.90 2.97
N SER A 135 -7.66 -20.58 3.26
CA SER A 135 -6.52 -21.46 3.04
C SER A 135 -6.64 -22.80 3.76
N LYS A 136 -7.03 -22.81 5.05
CA LYS A 136 -7.23 -24.05 5.81
C LYS A 136 -8.28 -24.97 5.20
N HIS A 137 -9.28 -24.42 4.51
CA HIS A 137 -10.34 -25.19 3.85
C HIS A 137 -10.06 -25.42 2.35
N GLY A 138 -8.93 -24.97 1.82
CA GLY A 138 -8.61 -25.08 0.40
C GLY A 138 -9.51 -24.25 -0.53
N VAL A 139 -10.17 -23.21 0.00
CA VAL A 139 -11.11 -22.37 -0.75
C VAL A 139 -10.53 -20.96 -0.88
N LYS A 140 -10.78 -20.29 -2.01
CA LYS A 140 -10.51 -18.85 -2.15
C LYS A 140 -11.67 -18.04 -1.58
N PRO A 141 -11.44 -16.98 -0.78
CA PRO A 141 -12.51 -16.12 -0.30
C PRO A 141 -13.32 -15.58 -1.48
N LEU A 142 -14.64 -15.62 -1.38
CA LEU A 142 -15.49 -15.07 -2.41
C LEU A 142 -15.30 -13.54 -2.51
N PRO A 143 -15.30 -12.98 -3.72
CA PRO A 143 -15.08 -11.55 -3.91
C PRO A 143 -16.19 -10.71 -3.26
N ASN A 144 -15.86 -9.45 -2.96
CA ASN A 144 -16.85 -8.49 -2.51
C ASN A 144 -17.66 -8.00 -3.74
N PRO A 145 -19.00 -7.93 -3.68
CA PRO A 145 -19.80 -7.42 -4.80
C PRO A 145 -19.45 -5.96 -5.20
N HIS A 146 -18.76 -5.22 -4.33
CA HIS A 146 -18.37 -3.83 -4.54
C HIS A 146 -16.85 -3.63 -4.57
N GLU A 147 -16.07 -4.68 -4.78
CA GLU A 147 -14.60 -4.65 -4.77
C GLU A 147 -14.04 -3.55 -5.70
N ASP A 148 -14.47 -3.50 -6.96
CA ASP A 148 -14.08 -2.45 -7.93
C ASP A 148 -14.36 -1.02 -7.42
N ARG A 149 -15.47 -0.81 -6.70
CA ARG A 149 -15.84 0.52 -6.17
C ARG A 149 -14.98 0.86 -4.95
N LEU A 150 -14.71 -0.12 -4.10
CA LEU A 150 -13.87 0.06 -2.92
C LEU A 150 -12.43 0.39 -3.31
N ASP A 151 -11.91 -0.23 -4.37
CA ASP A 151 -10.58 0.06 -4.90
C ASP A 151 -10.45 1.52 -5.35
N ILE A 152 -11.45 2.02 -6.09
CA ILE A 152 -11.50 3.43 -6.50
C ILE A 152 -11.57 4.35 -5.28
N VAL A 153 -12.41 4.00 -4.29
CA VAL A 153 -12.54 4.77 -3.05
C VAL A 153 -11.23 4.85 -2.29
N VAL A 154 -10.48 3.76 -2.18
CA VAL A 154 -9.18 3.77 -1.50
C VAL A 154 -8.18 4.66 -2.24
N LEU A 155 -8.12 4.56 -3.56
CA LEU A 155 -7.27 5.44 -4.37
C LEU A 155 -7.63 6.92 -4.19
N LEU A 156 -8.92 7.26 -4.28
CA LEU A 156 -9.39 8.62 -4.02
C LEU A 156 -9.02 9.07 -2.61
N GLY A 157 -9.17 8.18 -1.63
CA GLY A 157 -8.81 8.40 -0.23
C GLY A 157 -7.38 8.88 -0.03
N LEU A 158 -6.42 8.42 -0.86
CA LEU A 158 -5.03 8.86 -0.83
C LEU A 158 -4.84 10.30 -1.32
N TYR A 159 -5.72 10.82 -2.18
CA TYR A 159 -5.64 12.20 -2.66
C TYR A 159 -6.41 13.19 -1.78
N ILE A 160 -7.31 12.72 -0.90
CA ILE A 160 -8.11 13.59 -0.02
C ILE A 160 -7.24 14.52 0.85
N PRO A 161 -6.18 14.05 1.54
CA PRO A 161 -5.29 14.90 2.35
C PRO A 161 -4.60 16.02 1.55
N LEU A 162 -4.59 15.90 0.23
CA LEU A 162 -3.93 16.83 -0.68
C LEU A 162 -4.91 17.87 -1.25
N LEU A 163 -6.21 17.77 -0.97
CA LEU A 163 -7.20 18.76 -1.39
C LEU A 163 -6.85 20.20 -0.96
N PRO A 164 -6.29 20.47 0.24
CA PRO A 164 -5.90 21.83 0.62
C PRO A 164 -4.87 22.47 -0.31
N ILE A 165 -4.07 21.66 -1.00
CA ILE A 165 -3.04 22.13 -1.94
C ILE A 165 -3.46 21.97 -3.41
N MET A 166 -4.70 21.57 -3.70
CA MET A 166 -5.17 21.30 -5.07
C MET A 166 -5.20 22.56 -5.96
N THR A 167 -5.28 23.75 -5.35
CA THR A 167 -5.18 25.03 -6.06
C THR A 167 -3.76 25.35 -6.52
N SER A 168 -2.75 24.64 -6.00
CA SER A 168 -1.37 24.80 -6.41
C SER A 168 -1.09 24.07 -7.71
N GLN A 169 -0.49 24.76 -8.69
CA GLN A 169 0.03 24.12 -9.91
C GLN A 169 1.02 22.99 -9.59
N ALA A 170 1.72 23.10 -8.44
CA ALA A 170 2.65 22.08 -7.99
C ALA A 170 1.96 20.76 -7.59
N PHE A 171 0.68 20.77 -7.23
CA PHE A 171 -0.06 19.54 -6.91
C PHE A 171 -0.12 18.59 -8.10
N TYR A 172 -0.53 19.08 -9.27
CA TYR A 172 -0.63 18.27 -10.49
C TYR A 172 0.74 17.73 -10.90
N LEU A 173 1.79 18.55 -10.79
CA LEU A 173 3.16 18.16 -11.14
C LEU A 173 3.74 17.11 -10.18
N ARG A 174 3.38 17.16 -8.89
CA ARG A 174 3.99 16.31 -7.86
C ARG A 174 3.25 15.00 -7.60
N TYR A 175 1.94 14.96 -7.83
CA TYR A 175 1.13 13.79 -7.45
C TYR A 175 0.45 13.11 -8.64
N LEU A 176 -0.27 13.88 -9.47
CA LEU A 176 -1.05 13.30 -10.57
C LEU A 176 -0.18 12.96 -11.79
N LEU A 177 0.60 13.93 -12.27
CA LEU A 177 1.41 13.77 -13.46
C LEU A 177 2.40 12.62 -13.34
N PRO A 178 3.13 12.42 -12.23
CA PRO A 178 4.08 11.33 -12.15
C PRO A 178 3.42 9.95 -12.16
N ALA A 179 2.25 9.80 -11.54
CA ALA A 179 1.49 8.55 -11.60
C ALA A 179 1.03 8.23 -13.02
N VAL A 180 0.54 9.23 -13.75
CA VAL A 180 0.13 9.09 -15.16
C VAL A 180 1.33 8.80 -16.05
N VAL A 181 2.45 9.51 -15.88
CA VAL A 181 3.68 9.32 -16.66
C VAL A 181 4.26 7.93 -16.41
N ALA A 182 4.32 7.47 -15.16
CA ALA A 182 4.75 6.12 -14.81
C ALA A 182 3.87 5.08 -15.51
N TRP A 183 2.54 5.21 -15.39
CA TRP A 183 1.62 4.30 -16.07
C TRP A 183 1.78 4.32 -17.60
N VAL A 184 1.87 5.51 -18.21
CA VAL A 184 2.06 5.67 -19.66
C VAL A 184 3.36 4.99 -20.11
N PHE A 185 4.46 5.21 -19.39
CA PHE A 185 5.73 4.56 -19.67
C PHE A 185 5.59 3.03 -19.58
N TRP A 186 4.98 2.52 -18.51
CA TRP A 186 4.73 1.09 -18.35
C TRP A 186 3.82 0.52 -19.44
N HIS A 187 2.78 1.26 -19.84
CA HIS A 187 1.86 0.88 -20.90
C HIS A 187 2.57 0.71 -22.25
N PHE A 188 3.51 1.58 -22.59
CA PHE A 188 4.16 1.52 -23.91
C PHE A 188 5.38 0.58 -23.97
N PHE A 189 6.02 0.27 -22.85
CA PHE A 189 7.30 -0.44 -22.85
C PHE A 189 7.26 -1.84 -22.23
N ALA A 190 6.32 -2.15 -21.34
CA ALA A 190 6.34 -3.43 -20.61
C ALA A 190 6.22 -4.63 -21.55
N ASP A 191 5.30 -4.60 -22.50
CA ASP A 191 5.09 -5.69 -23.46
C ASP A 191 6.34 -6.00 -24.30
N ARG A 192 7.00 -4.96 -24.83
CA ARG A 192 8.20 -5.05 -25.67
C ARG A 192 9.39 -5.56 -24.87
N LEU A 193 9.57 -5.03 -23.67
CA LEU A 193 10.68 -5.42 -22.79
C LEU A 193 10.52 -6.87 -22.33
N THR A 194 9.33 -7.29 -21.90
CA THR A 194 9.02 -8.68 -21.53
C THR A 194 9.33 -9.64 -22.66
N VAL A 195 8.87 -9.35 -23.90
CA VAL A 195 9.19 -10.18 -25.08
C VAL A 195 10.70 -10.23 -25.33
N TYR A 196 11.39 -9.10 -25.26
CA TYR A 196 12.84 -9.04 -25.48
C TYR A 196 13.60 -9.91 -24.47
N LEU A 197 13.26 -9.80 -23.19
CA LEU A 197 13.91 -10.54 -22.11
C LEU A 197 13.68 -12.05 -22.23
N LEU A 198 12.43 -12.47 -22.47
CA LEU A 198 12.11 -13.88 -22.68
C LEU A 198 12.78 -14.44 -23.93
N ALA A 199 12.77 -13.70 -25.04
CA ALA A 199 13.42 -14.11 -26.27
C ALA A 199 14.95 -14.22 -26.14
N ARG A 200 15.57 -13.35 -25.34
CA ARG A 200 17.01 -13.41 -25.07
C ARG A 200 17.37 -14.69 -24.29
N ARG A 201 16.47 -15.16 -23.43
CA ARG A 201 16.65 -16.39 -22.63
C ARG A 201 16.35 -17.67 -23.39
N ALA A 202 15.42 -17.61 -24.35
CA ALA A 202 15.09 -18.70 -25.27
C ALA A 202 16.22 -18.96 -26.30
N ARG A 203 17.44 -19.20 -25.83
CA ARG A 203 18.64 -19.45 -26.64
C ARG A 203 19.38 -20.69 -26.12
N GLY A 204 19.96 -21.45 -27.05
CA GLY A 204 20.74 -22.65 -26.71
C GLY A 204 19.85 -23.78 -26.21
N SER A 205 20.14 -24.29 -25.00
CA SER A 205 19.40 -25.40 -24.38
C SER A 205 18.11 -24.97 -23.69
N ILE A 206 17.85 -23.67 -23.56
CA ILE A 206 16.68 -23.14 -22.82
C ILE A 206 15.52 -22.89 -23.77
N GLN A 207 14.36 -23.46 -23.44
CA GLN A 207 13.09 -23.23 -24.14
C GLN A 207 12.07 -22.56 -23.23
N LEU A 208 11.14 -21.81 -23.82
CA LEU A 208 9.98 -21.30 -23.11
C LEU A 208 8.80 -22.26 -23.32
N VAL A 209 8.19 -22.68 -22.21
CA VAL A 209 7.05 -23.60 -22.21
C VAL A 209 5.88 -22.91 -21.54
N ALA A 210 4.72 -22.90 -22.20
CA ALA A 210 3.47 -22.49 -21.57
C ALA A 210 2.95 -23.65 -20.72
N VAL A 211 3.01 -23.51 -19.40
CA VAL A 211 2.63 -24.57 -18.44
C VAL A 211 1.25 -24.31 -17.85
N GLU A 212 0.92 -23.03 -17.64
CA GLU A 212 -0.33 -22.59 -17.07
C GLU A 212 -1.03 -21.63 -18.06
N PRO A 213 -2.37 -21.58 -18.08
CA PRO A 213 -3.07 -20.58 -18.87
C PRO A 213 -2.77 -19.18 -18.31
N PRO A 214 -2.65 -18.14 -19.16
CA PRO A 214 -2.42 -16.78 -18.70
C PRO A 214 -3.59 -16.33 -17.83
N SER A 215 -3.30 -15.92 -16.61
CA SER A 215 -4.30 -15.40 -15.68
C SER A 215 -3.93 -13.97 -15.30
N PRO A 216 -4.57 -12.94 -15.89
CA PRO A 216 -4.39 -11.58 -15.38
C PRO A 216 -4.84 -11.57 -13.93
N GLU A 217 -3.97 -11.10 -13.05
CA GLU A 217 -4.36 -10.96 -11.65
C GLU A 217 -5.55 -10.01 -11.46
N GLU A 218 -6.30 -10.25 -10.40
CA GLU A 218 -7.47 -9.46 -10.07
C GLU A 218 -7.05 -8.02 -9.70
N THR A 219 -7.75 -7.03 -10.26
CA THR A 219 -7.69 -5.63 -9.80
C THR A 219 -8.44 -5.52 -8.47
N THR A 220 -7.79 -5.94 -7.40
CA THR A 220 -8.32 -5.88 -6.03
C THR A 220 -7.40 -5.05 -5.17
N LEU A 221 -7.93 -4.37 -4.17
CA LEU A 221 -7.14 -3.49 -3.29
C LEU A 221 -5.87 -4.16 -2.77
N MET A 222 -6.00 -5.38 -2.22
CA MET A 222 -4.86 -6.09 -1.66
C MET A 222 -3.80 -6.41 -2.72
N ASN A 223 -4.23 -6.73 -3.94
CA ASN A 223 -3.31 -6.98 -5.03
C ASN A 223 -2.63 -5.70 -5.51
N VAL A 224 -3.38 -4.61 -5.67
CA VAL A 224 -2.82 -3.30 -6.04
C VAL A 224 -1.80 -2.85 -5.01
N VAL A 225 -2.12 -2.95 -3.71
CA VAL A 225 -1.19 -2.60 -2.61
C VAL A 225 0.05 -3.50 -2.65
N SER A 226 -0.12 -4.82 -2.74
CA SER A 226 0.98 -5.79 -2.81
C SER A 226 1.90 -5.54 -4.01
N ARG A 227 1.34 -5.27 -5.19
CA ARG A 227 2.10 -4.98 -6.41
C ARG A 227 2.78 -3.62 -6.35
N SER A 228 2.11 -2.61 -5.78
CA SER A 228 2.66 -1.25 -5.62
C SER A 228 3.84 -1.17 -4.66
N TYR A 229 4.02 -2.16 -3.79
CA TYR A 229 5.20 -2.29 -2.94
C TYR A 229 6.48 -2.35 -3.79
N TYR A 230 6.52 -3.16 -4.87
CA TYR A 230 7.74 -3.38 -5.65
C TYR A 230 8.27 -2.09 -6.29
N PRO A 231 7.47 -1.30 -7.04
CA PRO A 231 7.95 -0.02 -7.57
C PRO A 231 8.34 0.97 -6.48
N MET A 232 7.55 1.07 -5.41
CA MET A 232 7.84 1.98 -4.30
C MET A 232 9.17 1.64 -3.63
N ALA A 233 9.38 0.37 -3.31
CA ALA A 233 10.58 -0.11 -2.65
C ALA A 233 11.81 0.07 -3.55
N PHE A 234 11.68 -0.23 -4.83
CA PHE A 234 12.73 0.03 -5.81
C PHE A 234 13.09 1.52 -5.90
N GLY A 235 12.08 2.39 -5.97
CA GLY A 235 12.30 3.84 -6.06
C GLY A 235 13.09 4.39 -4.86
N ILE A 236 12.70 3.97 -3.66
CA ILE A 236 13.40 4.31 -2.42
C ILE A 236 14.81 3.72 -2.42
N GLY A 237 14.94 2.40 -2.64
CA GLY A 237 16.20 1.68 -2.57
C GLY A 237 17.25 2.22 -3.54
N VAL A 238 16.86 2.53 -4.78
CA VAL A 238 17.76 3.16 -5.76
C VAL A 238 18.17 4.55 -5.29
N THR A 239 17.24 5.37 -4.85
CA THR A 239 17.52 6.76 -4.45
C THR A 239 18.48 6.81 -3.27
N THR A 240 18.23 6.01 -2.23
CA THR A 240 19.07 5.99 -1.05
C THR A 240 20.44 5.34 -1.31
N THR A 241 20.50 4.31 -2.17
CA THR A 241 21.77 3.69 -2.58
C THR A 241 22.63 4.68 -3.36
N VAL A 242 22.04 5.37 -4.35
CA VAL A 242 22.74 6.40 -5.13
C VAL A 242 23.18 7.55 -4.22
N SER A 243 22.34 8.02 -3.31
CA SER A 243 22.72 9.04 -2.32
C SER A 243 23.92 8.57 -1.49
N SER A 244 23.86 7.37 -0.93
CA SER A 244 24.94 6.82 -0.09
C SER A 244 26.27 6.69 -0.85
N ILE A 245 26.22 6.26 -2.12
CA ILE A 245 27.42 6.17 -2.96
C ILE A 245 28.00 7.57 -3.23
N LEU A 246 27.16 8.56 -3.49
CA LEU A 246 27.62 9.92 -3.75
C LEU A 246 28.15 10.60 -2.47
N ASP A 247 27.55 10.31 -1.32
CA ASP A 247 28.04 10.76 -0.02
C ASP A 247 29.43 10.19 0.27
N LEU A 248 29.71 8.92 -0.09
CA LEU A 248 31.06 8.34 -0.02
C LEU A 248 32.07 9.07 -0.92
N LEU A 249 31.60 9.69 -2.01
CA LEU A 249 32.42 10.52 -2.91
C LEU A 249 32.46 12.00 -2.46
N ASN A 250 31.93 12.31 -1.28
CA ASN A 250 31.79 13.66 -0.74
C ASN A 250 30.95 14.60 -1.63
N ILE A 251 30.00 14.02 -2.36
CA ILE A 251 29.03 14.73 -3.20
C ILE A 251 27.66 14.60 -2.52
N GLN A 252 27.26 15.66 -1.82
CA GLN A 252 25.95 15.69 -1.18
C GLN A 252 24.86 15.94 -2.23
N LEU A 253 24.09 14.89 -2.56
CA LEU A 253 23.03 14.98 -3.59
C LEU A 253 21.78 15.72 -3.05
N PHE A 254 21.45 15.51 -1.78
CA PHE A 254 20.31 16.11 -1.11
C PHE A 254 20.80 16.95 0.07
N GLY A 255 21.15 18.21 -0.21
CA GLY A 255 21.52 19.21 0.78
C GLY A 255 20.42 20.23 1.05
N GLY A 256 20.63 21.09 2.05
CA GLY A 256 19.69 22.16 2.43
C GLY A 256 18.89 21.83 3.68
N ASP A 257 17.71 22.44 3.81
CA ASP A 257 16.81 22.17 4.94
C ASP A 257 16.19 20.76 4.86
N PRO A 258 15.76 20.19 6.00
CA PRO A 258 15.28 18.81 6.04
C PRO A 258 14.09 18.52 5.11
N PHE A 259 13.20 19.51 4.90
CA PHE A 259 12.06 19.36 4.00
C PHE A 259 12.49 19.39 2.53
N ALA A 260 13.40 20.29 2.14
CA ALA A 260 13.92 20.35 0.79
C ALA A 260 14.70 19.08 0.41
N ALA A 261 15.59 18.60 1.30
CA ALA A 261 16.34 17.36 1.07
C ALA A 261 15.39 16.15 0.92
N THR A 262 14.38 16.06 1.79
CA THR A 262 13.36 15.01 1.73
C THR A 262 12.51 15.08 0.45
N ALA A 263 12.11 16.28 0.03
CA ALA A 263 11.39 16.48 -1.22
C ALA A 263 12.23 16.10 -2.45
N GLY A 264 13.54 16.41 -2.43
CA GLY A 264 14.48 16.01 -3.47
C GLY A 264 14.61 14.49 -3.58
N ALA A 265 14.77 13.80 -2.45
CA ALA A 265 14.81 12.34 -2.42
C ALA A 265 13.50 11.69 -2.87
N ALA A 266 12.35 12.26 -2.47
CA ALA A 266 11.06 11.78 -2.94
C ALA A 266 10.91 11.96 -4.46
N LEU A 267 11.34 13.09 -5.02
CA LEU A 267 11.32 13.31 -6.46
C LEU A 267 12.22 12.31 -7.21
N ALA A 268 13.45 12.08 -6.73
CA ALA A 268 14.34 11.08 -7.31
C ALA A 268 13.71 9.67 -7.26
N SER A 269 13.05 9.34 -6.15
CA SER A 269 12.34 8.07 -5.99
C SER A 269 11.18 7.92 -6.97
N ILE A 270 10.43 9.01 -7.22
CA ILE A 270 9.35 9.04 -8.23
C ILE A 270 9.89 8.79 -9.63
N VAL A 271 11.03 9.40 -9.99
CA VAL A 271 11.68 9.16 -11.28
C VAL A 271 12.13 7.70 -11.40
N ALA A 272 12.70 7.14 -10.33
CA ALA A 272 13.08 5.73 -10.27
C ALA A 272 11.87 4.79 -10.36
N ILE A 273 10.72 5.14 -9.76
CA ILE A 273 9.45 4.43 -9.95
C ILE A 273 9.02 4.49 -11.42
N ALA A 274 8.98 5.68 -12.03
CA ALA A 274 8.47 5.83 -13.38
C ALA A 274 9.29 5.05 -14.41
N ALA A 275 10.62 5.21 -14.40
CA ALA A 275 11.50 4.63 -15.41
C ALA A 275 12.08 3.26 -14.99
N GLY A 276 12.63 3.17 -13.77
CA GLY A 276 13.39 2.01 -13.33
C GLY A 276 12.51 0.84 -12.85
N ALA A 277 11.34 1.14 -12.28
CA ALA A 277 10.46 0.08 -11.81
C ALA A 277 9.71 -0.68 -12.90
N LEU A 278 9.88 -0.32 -14.18
CA LEU A 278 9.35 -1.11 -15.31
C LEU A 278 9.76 -2.59 -15.20
N TYR A 279 11.00 -2.84 -14.77
CA TYR A 279 11.60 -4.17 -14.70
C TYR A 279 11.12 -4.98 -13.48
N VAL A 280 11.06 -4.36 -12.30
CA VAL A 280 10.62 -5.02 -11.05
C VAL A 280 9.12 -4.95 -10.80
N GLY A 281 8.39 -4.17 -11.60
CA GLY A 281 6.95 -4.05 -11.57
C GLY A 281 6.33 -4.78 -12.78
N PRO A 282 5.79 -4.04 -13.78
CA PRO A 282 5.06 -4.61 -14.92
C PRO A 282 5.68 -5.84 -15.59
N VAL A 283 7.00 -5.86 -15.80
CA VAL A 283 7.68 -7.00 -16.45
C VAL A 283 7.67 -8.24 -15.55
N LEU A 284 8.01 -8.08 -14.26
CA LEU A 284 7.96 -9.15 -13.28
C LEU A 284 6.53 -9.71 -13.15
N TRP A 285 5.53 -8.82 -13.07
CA TRP A 285 4.13 -9.23 -12.98
C TRP A 285 3.71 -10.01 -14.22
N LEU A 286 4.12 -9.60 -15.41
CA LEU A 286 3.88 -10.36 -16.63
C LEU A 286 4.58 -11.73 -16.61
N PHE A 287 5.80 -11.84 -16.08
CA PHE A 287 6.48 -13.14 -15.95
C PHE A 287 5.70 -14.11 -15.05
N GLU A 288 5.09 -13.61 -13.99
CA GLU A 288 4.25 -14.39 -13.08
C GLU A 288 2.90 -14.75 -13.71
N ASP A 289 2.25 -13.79 -14.37
CA ASP A 289 0.89 -13.93 -14.91
C ASP A 289 0.80 -14.70 -16.24
N LEU A 290 1.90 -14.83 -16.98
CA LEU A 290 1.93 -15.49 -18.30
C LEU A 290 1.84 -17.02 -18.23
N GLY A 291 2.15 -17.63 -17.08
CA GLY A 291 2.23 -19.09 -16.96
C GLY A 291 3.37 -19.73 -17.76
N ILE A 292 4.32 -18.93 -18.24
CA ILE A 292 5.49 -19.39 -19.01
C ILE A 292 6.61 -19.78 -18.05
N ARG A 293 7.24 -20.93 -18.30
CA ARG A 293 8.44 -21.39 -17.59
C ARG A 293 9.62 -21.57 -18.53
N GLU A 294 10.81 -21.36 -18.00
CA GLU A 294 12.07 -21.66 -18.66
C GLU A 294 12.41 -23.13 -18.43
N PHE A 295 12.60 -23.87 -19.52
CA PHE A 295 12.98 -25.26 -19.51
C PHE A 295 14.40 -25.44 -20.04
N ASP A 296 15.33 -25.79 -19.15
CA ASP A 296 16.71 -26.13 -19.50
C ASP A 296 16.79 -27.59 -19.95
N ARG A 297 16.96 -27.82 -21.26
CA ARG A 297 17.09 -29.17 -21.85
C ARG A 297 18.25 -29.97 -21.27
N THR A 298 19.35 -29.30 -20.91
CA THR A 298 20.59 -29.97 -20.46
C THR A 298 20.43 -30.45 -19.03
N LYS A 299 19.90 -29.60 -18.15
CA LYS A 299 19.68 -29.94 -16.74
C LYS A 299 18.36 -30.67 -16.49
N ARG A 300 17.44 -30.65 -17.47
CA ARG A 300 16.06 -31.13 -17.35
C ARG A 300 15.31 -30.48 -16.19
N VAL A 301 15.54 -29.19 -15.96
CA VAL A 301 14.90 -28.43 -14.89
C VAL A 301 14.02 -27.35 -15.49
N MET A 302 12.84 -27.17 -14.92
CA MET A 302 11.91 -26.11 -15.24
C MET A 302 11.95 -25.05 -14.13
N LYS A 303 12.02 -23.77 -14.50
CA LYS A 303 12.08 -22.65 -13.54
C LYS A 303 11.20 -21.48 -13.98
N PRO A 304 10.67 -20.68 -13.04
CA PRO A 304 10.06 -19.41 -13.37
C PRO A 304 11.10 -18.47 -14.03
N PRO A 305 10.70 -17.66 -15.02
CA PRO A 305 11.53 -16.55 -15.47
C PRO A 305 11.63 -15.52 -14.35
N GLY A 306 12.85 -15.33 -13.84
CA GLY A 306 13.14 -14.32 -12.82
C GLY A 306 13.76 -13.05 -13.39
N ILE A 307 13.79 -11.98 -12.61
CA ILE A 307 14.58 -10.78 -12.89
C ILE A 307 16.00 -10.91 -12.31
N HIS A 308 16.88 -9.94 -12.59
CA HIS A 308 18.26 -9.96 -12.12
C HIS A 308 18.34 -9.73 -10.59
N SER A 309 19.20 -10.47 -9.88
CA SER A 309 19.30 -10.47 -8.41
C SER A 309 19.50 -9.08 -7.80
N LEU A 310 20.32 -8.24 -8.42
CA LEU A 310 20.54 -6.87 -7.95
C LEU A 310 19.26 -6.01 -7.92
N ALA A 311 18.30 -6.28 -8.80
CA ALA A 311 17.02 -5.59 -8.77
C ALA A 311 16.10 -6.14 -7.66
N ASP A 312 16.23 -7.43 -7.32
CA ASP A 312 15.55 -8.05 -6.17
C ASP A 312 16.10 -7.52 -4.84
N GLU A 313 17.42 -7.36 -4.73
CA GLU A 313 18.09 -6.79 -3.54
C GLU A 313 17.61 -5.36 -3.22
N MET A 314 17.33 -4.56 -4.25
CA MET A 314 16.80 -3.19 -4.10
C MET A 314 15.34 -3.14 -3.62
N VAL A 315 14.63 -4.27 -3.68
CA VAL A 315 13.23 -4.41 -3.27
C VAL A 315 13.10 -5.19 -1.96
N GLU A 316 14.20 -5.68 -1.39
CA GLU A 316 14.17 -6.40 -0.12
C GLU A 316 13.61 -5.52 1.01
N ILE A 317 12.70 -6.12 1.80
CA ILE A 317 11.97 -5.46 2.89
C ILE A 317 12.93 -4.81 3.90
N TYR A 318 14.09 -5.43 4.13
CA TYR A 318 15.10 -4.88 5.03
C TYR A 318 15.64 -3.54 4.49
N THR A 319 16.04 -3.50 3.21
CA THR A 319 16.49 -2.28 2.53
C THR A 319 15.38 -1.22 2.47
N PHE A 320 14.14 -1.65 2.24
CA PHE A 320 12.97 -0.78 2.21
C PHE A 320 12.64 -0.12 3.55
N ILE A 321 12.85 -0.81 4.68
CA ILE A 321 12.54 -0.27 6.01
C ILE A 321 13.68 0.60 6.53
N PHE A 322 14.90 0.08 6.55
CA PHE A 322 16.01 0.74 7.24
C PHE A 322 16.56 1.95 6.47
N SER A 323 16.51 1.91 5.14
CA SER A 323 17.12 2.96 4.32
C SER A 323 16.39 4.31 4.37
N PRO A 324 15.06 4.40 4.16
CA PRO A 324 14.35 5.67 4.30
C PRO A 324 14.32 6.16 5.76
N ILE A 325 14.28 5.25 6.75
CA ILE A 325 14.44 5.63 8.17
C ILE A 325 15.81 6.29 8.39
N GLY A 326 16.90 5.63 7.98
CA GLY A 326 18.25 6.16 8.12
C GLY A 326 18.43 7.50 7.42
N PHE A 327 17.87 7.65 6.22
CA PHE A 327 17.89 8.90 5.47
C PHE A 327 17.15 10.03 6.21
N THR A 328 15.91 9.82 6.65
CA THR A 328 15.16 10.89 7.33
C THR A 328 15.75 11.24 8.70
N PHE A 329 16.34 10.27 9.40
CA PHE A 329 17.10 10.55 10.63
C PHE A 329 18.35 11.39 10.37
N ALA A 330 19.10 11.07 9.32
CA ALA A 330 20.30 11.81 8.95
C ALA A 330 19.96 13.26 8.53
N VAL A 331 18.92 13.43 7.72
CA VAL A 331 18.47 14.74 7.24
C VAL A 331 17.82 15.58 8.33
N ALA A 332 17.23 14.95 9.36
CA ALA A 332 16.66 15.63 10.51
C ALA A 332 17.70 15.94 11.63
N ASP A 333 19.00 15.75 11.38
CA ASP A 333 20.08 15.91 12.38
C ASP A 333 19.82 15.15 13.70
N GLY A 334 19.17 13.99 13.61
CA GLY A 334 18.80 13.17 14.77
C GLY A 334 17.53 13.61 15.52
N ASP A 335 16.80 14.63 15.07
CA ASP A 335 15.45 14.94 15.58
C ASP A 335 14.47 13.83 15.15
N LEU A 336 14.14 12.98 16.11
CA LEU A 336 13.28 11.83 15.91
C LEU A 336 11.85 12.22 15.52
N LEU A 337 11.31 13.32 16.05
CA LEU A 337 9.95 13.76 15.75
C LEU A 337 9.88 14.29 14.31
N LEU A 338 10.84 15.13 13.94
CA LEU A 338 10.95 15.62 12.56
C LEU A 338 11.19 14.48 11.58
N ALA A 339 12.08 13.53 11.89
CA ALA A 339 12.35 12.37 11.05
C ALA A 339 11.10 11.53 10.78
N PHE A 340 10.23 11.32 11.77
CA PHE A 340 8.97 10.60 11.59
C PHE A 340 7.96 11.36 10.72
N VAL A 341 7.90 12.69 10.86
CA VAL A 341 7.05 13.54 9.99
C VAL A 341 7.52 13.44 8.54
N LEU A 342 8.83 13.61 8.30
CA LEU A 342 9.42 13.50 6.97
C LEU A 342 9.20 12.12 6.35
N LEU A 343 9.38 11.07 7.14
CA LEU A 343 9.18 9.68 6.71
C LEU A 343 7.72 9.43 6.30
N GLY A 344 6.76 9.91 7.10
CA GLY A 344 5.34 9.81 6.78
C GLY A 344 4.98 10.52 5.47
N LEU A 345 5.54 11.70 5.22
CA LEU A 345 5.33 12.45 3.97
C LEU A 345 5.89 11.72 2.74
N VAL A 346 7.11 11.17 2.84
CA VAL A 346 7.73 10.38 1.76
C VAL A 346 6.89 9.16 1.44
N PHE A 347 6.55 8.36 2.46
CA PHE A 347 5.76 7.15 2.23
C PHE A 347 4.39 7.47 1.66
N HIS A 348 3.69 8.48 2.17
CA HIS A 348 2.38 8.84 1.65
C HIS A 348 2.45 9.24 0.16
N LEU A 349 3.41 10.09 -0.21
CA LEU A 349 3.60 10.52 -1.61
C LEU A 349 3.95 9.34 -2.53
N LEU A 350 4.95 8.54 -2.17
CA LEU A 350 5.42 7.43 -3.00
C LEU A 350 4.37 6.31 -3.10
N LEU A 351 3.66 6.01 -2.00
CA LEU A 351 2.55 5.07 -1.99
C LEU A 351 1.43 5.56 -2.90
N THR A 352 1.04 6.83 -2.82
CA THR A 352 -0.02 7.41 -3.65
C THR A 352 0.30 7.27 -5.14
N ILE A 353 1.52 7.60 -5.54
CA ILE A 353 1.97 7.50 -6.94
C ILE A 353 2.06 6.05 -7.39
N SER A 354 2.76 5.20 -6.62
CA SER A 354 2.96 3.80 -6.97
C SER A 354 1.64 3.04 -7.06
N MET A 355 0.75 3.25 -6.08
CA MET A 355 -0.55 2.58 -6.03
C MET A 355 -1.46 3.05 -7.18
N THR A 356 -1.46 4.33 -7.50
CA THR A 356 -2.22 4.88 -8.64
C THR A 356 -1.71 4.32 -9.97
N ALA A 357 -0.39 4.36 -10.22
CA ALA A 357 0.20 3.84 -11.45
C ALA A 357 -0.03 2.33 -11.60
N THR A 358 0.10 1.57 -10.50
CA THR A 358 -0.17 0.13 -10.45
C THR A 358 -1.63 -0.19 -10.77
N TYR A 359 -2.56 0.54 -10.16
CA TYR A 359 -3.99 0.38 -10.45
C TYR A 359 -4.31 0.63 -11.93
N LEU A 360 -3.82 1.75 -12.48
CA LEU A 360 -4.02 2.08 -13.89
C LEU A 360 -3.44 0.99 -14.81
N TYR A 361 -2.27 0.46 -14.47
CA TYR A 361 -1.65 -0.63 -15.22
C TYR A 361 -2.50 -1.90 -15.20
N LEU A 362 -2.90 -2.37 -14.01
CA LEU A 362 -3.70 -3.59 -13.87
C LEU A 362 -5.05 -3.44 -14.57
N ARG A 363 -5.69 -2.26 -14.45
CA ARG A 363 -7.01 -2.01 -15.04
C ARG A 363 -6.99 -1.86 -16.56
N PHE A 364 -6.00 -1.16 -17.11
CA PHE A 364 -6.02 -0.74 -18.52
C PHE A 364 -4.97 -1.42 -19.40
N SER A 365 -3.88 -1.95 -18.83
CA SER A 365 -2.73 -2.45 -19.61
C SER A 365 -2.55 -3.98 -19.51
N ALA A 366 -2.64 -4.55 -18.31
CA ALA A 366 -2.20 -5.92 -18.02
C ALA A 366 -2.77 -6.98 -18.98
N LYS A 367 -4.09 -6.98 -19.19
CA LYS A 367 -4.75 -7.95 -20.09
C LYS A 367 -4.28 -7.83 -21.54
N SER A 368 -4.13 -6.61 -22.05
CA SER A 368 -3.64 -6.36 -23.41
C SER A 368 -2.18 -6.81 -23.56
N HIS A 369 -1.35 -6.53 -22.55
CA HIS A 369 0.06 -6.93 -22.54
C HIS A 369 0.24 -8.44 -22.49
N LEU A 370 -0.51 -9.16 -21.65
CA LEU A 370 -0.46 -10.63 -21.60
C LEU A 370 -0.74 -11.22 -22.98
N HIS A 371 -1.81 -10.78 -23.63
CA HIS A 371 -2.15 -11.21 -24.98
C HIS A 371 -1.06 -10.83 -26.00
N GLY A 372 -0.58 -9.58 -25.95
CA GLY A 372 0.45 -9.09 -26.86
C GLY A 372 1.78 -9.83 -26.74
N VAL A 373 2.21 -10.15 -25.53
CA VAL A 373 3.43 -10.92 -25.26
C VAL A 373 3.30 -12.32 -25.81
N LEU A 374 2.21 -13.04 -25.51
CA LEU A 374 1.98 -14.39 -26.00
C LEU A 374 1.96 -14.45 -27.53
N THR A 375 1.19 -13.56 -28.16
CA THR A 375 1.08 -13.50 -29.63
C THR A 375 2.43 -13.22 -30.28
N ARG A 376 3.26 -12.33 -29.70
CA ARG A 376 4.60 -12.03 -30.23
C ARG A 376 5.60 -13.17 -30.01
N LEU A 377 5.53 -13.89 -28.88
CA LEU A 377 6.39 -15.06 -28.64
C LEU A 377 5.99 -16.23 -29.56
N ALA A 378 4.69 -16.46 -29.74
CA ALA A 378 4.16 -17.46 -30.66
C ALA A 378 4.52 -17.14 -32.12
N GLY A 379 4.35 -15.89 -32.55
CA GLY A 379 4.74 -15.44 -33.90
C GLY A 379 6.24 -15.56 -34.18
N LYS A 380 7.08 -15.59 -33.14
CA LYS A 380 8.53 -15.85 -33.25
C LYS A 380 8.90 -17.34 -33.12
N GLY A 381 7.93 -18.23 -32.91
CA GLY A 381 8.19 -19.66 -32.66
C GLY A 381 8.98 -19.93 -31.37
N LEU A 382 8.93 -19.03 -30.38
CA LEU A 382 9.74 -19.11 -29.16
C LEU A 382 9.03 -19.82 -28.00
N ILE A 383 7.72 -20.06 -28.11
CA ILE A 383 6.91 -20.68 -27.06
C ILE A 383 6.38 -22.03 -27.52
N ASN A 384 6.60 -23.06 -26.72
CA ASN A 384 6.00 -24.38 -26.93
C ASN A 384 4.75 -24.51 -26.06
N THR A 385 3.64 -24.89 -26.69
CA THR A 385 2.33 -25.11 -26.04
C THR A 385 2.17 -26.51 -25.45
N ARG A 386 3.16 -27.39 -25.65
CA ARG A 386 3.20 -28.74 -25.05
C ARG A 386 4.39 -28.84 -24.10
N PRO A 387 4.19 -29.23 -22.83
CA PRO A 387 5.29 -29.64 -21.97
C PRO A 387 6.02 -30.86 -22.56
N PRO A 388 7.33 -31.03 -22.31
CA PRO A 388 8.09 -32.17 -22.82
C PRO A 388 7.46 -33.51 -22.41
N GLU A 389 7.35 -34.46 -23.36
CA GLU A 389 6.63 -35.75 -23.19
C GLU A 389 7.06 -36.60 -21.99
N TRP A 390 8.26 -36.38 -21.47
CA TRP A 390 8.79 -37.10 -20.30
C TRP A 390 8.30 -36.56 -18.95
N MET A 391 7.55 -35.45 -18.92
CA MET A 391 7.02 -34.86 -17.69
C MET A 391 5.68 -35.44 -17.22
N GLY A 392 5.05 -36.34 -17.99
CA GLY A 392 3.79 -37.00 -17.60
C GLY A 392 2.57 -36.07 -17.65
N ALA A 393 1.42 -36.63 -18.04
CA ALA A 393 0.13 -35.94 -18.05
C ALA A 393 -0.49 -35.83 -16.65
#